data_AF-A0A1H7N626-F1
#
_entry.id   AF-A0A1H7N626-F1
#
_cell.length_a   1.000
_cell.length_b   1.000
_cell.length_c   1.000
_cell.angle_alpha   90.00
_cell.angle_beta   90.00
_cell.angle_gamma   90.00
#
_symmetry.space_group_name_H-M   'P 1'
#
loop_
_entity.id
_entity.type
_entity.pdbx_description
1 polymer ?
#
loop_
_entity_poly.entity_id
_entity_poly.type
_entity_poly.pdbx_seq_one_letter_code
_entity_poly.pdbx_strand_id
1 'polypeptide(L)'
;MKKSIIALFGLFCVSMSIAQNNVKIDGRLKPHLDKFFEYCKEYNIEYYDKLFKLKNIDVVDTLSVSPKGSTLGMLTRDKNNKVENIVINWIAMLDPQILMVVAFHEFAHYFLEYKKHICDDCGQIMAVINTSYFDIIKDWDNQIKTLFLDSPAYKKRKTVAYVNPYNSKNNLSN
;
A
#
# COMPACT_ATOMS: atom_id res chain seq x y z
N MET A 1 3.70 4.03 -65.27
CA MET A 1 2.44 4.52 -64.65
C MET A 1 2.00 3.47 -63.64
N LYS A 2 2.26 3.70 -62.35
CA LYS A 2 1.33 4.26 -61.34
C LYS A 2 0.42 3.17 -60.73
N LYS A 3 0.63 2.97 -59.41
CA LYS A 3 -0.33 2.51 -58.36
C LYS A 3 -0.53 0.99 -58.28
N SER A 4 -0.39 0.26 -57.17
CA SER A 4 -0.23 0.53 -55.72
C SER A 4 0.37 -0.76 -55.11
N ILE A 5 1.50 -0.80 -54.40
CA ILE A 5 1.74 -0.43 -53.00
C ILE A 5 0.58 -0.81 -52.04
N ILE A 6 0.91 -1.73 -51.12
CA ILE A 6 0.25 -2.08 -49.85
C ILE A 6 -0.98 -3.01 -49.93
N ALA A 7 -0.72 -4.30 -49.69
CA ALA A 7 -1.58 -5.10 -48.82
C ALA A 7 -0.71 -5.52 -47.63
N LEU A 8 -0.60 -4.61 -46.67
CA LEU A 8 0.01 -4.82 -45.37
C LEU A 8 -0.69 -6.03 -44.76
N PHE A 9 0.01 -7.17 -44.70
CA PHE A 9 -0.44 -8.35 -43.99
C PHE A 9 -0.79 -7.89 -42.57
N GLY A 10 -2.06 -8.07 -42.21
CA GLY A 10 -2.63 -7.61 -40.96
C GLY A 10 -1.94 -8.27 -39.79
N LEU A 11 -0.91 -7.62 -39.25
CA LEU A 11 -0.49 -7.83 -37.89
C LEU A 11 -1.55 -7.14 -37.03
N PHE A 12 -2.67 -7.85 -36.86
CA PHE A 12 -3.65 -7.59 -35.82
C PHE A 12 -2.88 -7.74 -34.51
N CYS A 13 -2.28 -6.64 -34.06
CA CYS A 13 -1.87 -6.50 -32.67
C CYS A 13 -3.17 -6.64 -31.88
N VAL A 14 -3.46 -7.88 -31.48
CA VAL A 14 -4.37 -8.19 -30.38
C VAL A 14 -3.70 -7.52 -29.18
N SER A 15 -3.96 -6.23 -29.01
CA SER A 15 -3.79 -5.55 -27.75
C SER A 15 -4.74 -6.29 -26.83
N MET A 16 -4.21 -7.29 -26.13
CA MET A 16 -4.85 -7.84 -24.96
C MET A 16 -5.02 -6.66 -24.01
N SER A 17 -6.19 -6.03 -24.05
CA SER A 17 -6.69 -5.22 -22.96
C SER A 17 -6.79 -6.17 -21.78
N ILE A 18 -5.72 -6.24 -21.00
CA ILE A 18 -5.77 -6.85 -19.68
C ILE A 18 -6.82 -6.01 -18.96
N ALA A 19 -8.02 -6.57 -18.78
CA ALA A 19 -9.07 -5.93 -18.01
C ALA A 19 -8.45 -5.52 -16.68
N GLN A 20 -8.49 -4.22 -16.37
CA GLN A 20 -8.07 -3.75 -15.06
C GLN A 20 -8.92 -4.49 -14.04
N ASN A 21 -8.29 -5.32 -13.20
CA ASN A 21 -8.96 -5.85 -12.02
C ASN A 21 -9.32 -4.64 -11.17
N ASN A 22 -10.60 -4.27 -11.18
CA ASN A 22 -11.08 -3.18 -10.37
C ASN A 22 -11.04 -3.67 -8.91
N VAL A 23 -10.13 -3.12 -8.11
CA VAL A 23 -10.10 -3.38 -6.67
C VAL A 23 -11.44 -2.93 -6.09
N LYS A 24 -12.13 -3.83 -5.38
CA LYS A 24 -13.34 -3.46 -4.64
C LYS A 24 -12.91 -2.73 -3.38
N ILE A 25 -13.38 -1.51 -3.20
CA ILE A 25 -13.08 -0.68 -2.03
C ILE A 25 -14.38 -0.40 -1.30
N ASP A 26 -14.41 -0.73 0.00
CA ASP A 26 -15.50 -0.33 0.86
C ASP A 26 -15.58 1.20 0.96
N GLY A 27 -16.78 1.75 0.72
CA GLY A 27 -16.99 3.20 0.69
C GLY A 27 -16.61 3.91 1.99
N ARG A 28 -16.67 3.22 3.14
CA ARG A 28 -16.28 3.75 4.45
C ARG A 28 -14.78 3.92 4.59
N LEU A 29 -13.99 3.09 3.90
CA LEU A 29 -12.53 3.15 3.92
C LEU A 29 -11.96 4.12 2.87
N LYS A 30 -12.78 4.47 1.87
CA LYS A 30 -12.34 5.32 0.75
C LYS A 30 -11.76 6.67 1.20
N PRO A 31 -12.37 7.45 2.11
CA PRO A 31 -11.79 8.72 2.54
C PRO A 31 -10.42 8.56 3.20
N HIS A 32 -10.22 7.51 3.99
CA HIS A 32 -8.93 7.22 4.62
C HIS A 32 -7.88 6.79 3.58
N LEU A 33 -8.28 5.99 2.60
CA LEU A 33 -7.40 5.54 1.53
C LEU A 33 -6.99 6.70 0.60
N ASP A 34 -7.95 7.56 0.23
CA ASP A 34 -7.68 8.76 -0.57
C ASP A 34 -6.68 9.67 0.16
N LYS A 35 -6.89 9.89 1.46
CA LYS A 35 -5.98 10.69 2.30
C LYS A 35 -4.59 10.06 2.41
N PHE A 36 -4.52 8.74 2.56
CA PHE A 36 -3.26 8.00 2.55
C PHE A 36 -2.50 8.20 1.25
N PHE A 37 -3.19 8.19 0.11
CA PHE A 37 -2.57 8.43 -1.20
C PHE A 37 -2.15 9.88 -1.43
N GLU A 38 -2.78 10.87 -0.78
CA GLU A 38 -2.23 12.23 -0.74
C GLU A 38 -0.84 12.25 -0.11
N TYR A 39 -0.65 11.55 1.02
CA TYR A 39 0.67 11.42 1.64
C TYR A 39 1.63 10.62 0.74
N CYS A 40 1.19 9.55 0.09
CA CYS A 40 2.05 8.87 -0.89
C CYS A 40 2.55 9.82 -1.97
N LYS A 41 1.71 10.73 -2.49
CA LYS A 41 2.12 11.75 -3.46
C LYS A 41 3.10 12.76 -2.85
N GLU A 42 2.81 13.26 -1.65
CA GLU A 42 3.66 14.21 -0.92
C GLU A 42 5.09 13.66 -0.73
N TYR A 43 5.20 12.39 -0.32
CA TYR A 43 6.48 11.72 -0.11
C TYR A 43 7.05 11.05 -1.39
N ASN A 44 6.34 11.19 -2.52
CA ASN A 44 6.67 10.63 -3.84
C ASN A 44 6.95 9.11 -3.75
N ILE A 45 5.94 8.39 -3.29
CA ILE A 45 5.87 6.93 -3.16
C ILE A 45 4.81 6.41 -4.14
N GLU A 46 5.23 5.55 -5.06
CA GLU A 46 4.34 4.90 -6.04
C GLU A 46 3.44 3.86 -5.37
N TYR A 47 2.13 3.94 -5.61
CA TYR A 47 1.13 3.05 -4.99
C TYR A 47 0.18 2.37 -5.99
N TYR A 48 0.03 2.88 -7.21
CA TYR A 48 -0.95 2.37 -8.18
C TYR A 48 -0.73 0.89 -8.52
N ASP A 49 0.51 0.48 -8.79
CA ASP A 49 0.84 -0.92 -9.08
C ASP A 49 0.52 -1.87 -7.93
N LYS A 50 0.55 -1.39 -6.69
CA LYS A 50 0.16 -2.17 -5.51
C LYS A 50 -1.36 -2.20 -5.39
N LEU A 51 -2.03 -1.08 -5.60
CA LEU A 51 -3.49 -0.99 -5.54
C LEU A 51 -4.16 -1.98 -6.51
N PHE A 52 -3.70 -2.05 -7.76
CA PHE A 52 -4.28 -2.95 -8.78
C PHE A 52 -3.93 -4.43 -8.59
N LYS A 53 -3.07 -4.77 -7.63
CA LYS A 53 -2.80 -6.17 -7.24
C LYS A 53 -3.77 -6.67 -6.16
N LEU A 54 -4.47 -5.76 -5.48
CA LEU A 54 -5.50 -6.12 -4.52
C LEU A 54 -6.80 -6.50 -5.24
N LYS A 55 -7.51 -7.46 -4.67
CA LYS A 55 -8.90 -7.76 -4.99
C LYS A 55 -9.83 -6.88 -4.18
N ASN A 56 -9.60 -6.78 -2.86
CA ASN A 56 -10.49 -6.06 -1.95
C ASN A 56 -9.75 -5.22 -0.91
N ILE A 57 -10.36 -4.09 -0.55
CA ILE A 57 -10.11 -3.31 0.66
C ILE A 57 -11.47 -3.19 1.36
N ASP A 58 -11.71 -3.96 2.41
CA ASP A 58 -13.08 -4.18 2.91
C ASP A 58 -13.17 -4.17 4.44
N VAL A 59 -14.37 -3.90 4.96
CA VAL A 59 -14.71 -4.08 6.37
C VAL A 59 -15.42 -5.42 6.53
N VAL A 60 -14.93 -6.26 7.43
CA VAL A 60 -15.42 -7.65 7.62
C VAL A 60 -15.81 -7.94 9.06
N ASP A 61 -16.69 -8.92 9.24
CA ASP A 61 -17.12 -9.47 10.52
C ASP A 61 -16.42 -10.78 10.92
N THR A 62 -15.54 -11.27 10.05
CA THR A 62 -14.87 -12.57 10.21
C THR A 62 -13.56 -12.52 11.01
N LEU A 63 -13.09 -11.33 11.39
CA LEU A 63 -11.86 -11.19 12.19
C LEU A 63 -12.16 -11.45 13.67
N SER A 64 -11.29 -12.24 14.31
CA SER A 64 -11.48 -12.67 15.71
C SER A 64 -11.51 -11.48 16.67
N VAL A 65 -12.55 -11.46 17.50
CA VAL A 65 -12.72 -10.50 18.61
C VAL A 65 -12.81 -11.31 19.91
N SER A 66 -11.97 -10.97 20.88
CA SER A 66 -12.06 -11.56 22.21
C SER A 66 -11.60 -10.59 23.31
N PRO A 67 -12.04 -10.80 24.56
CA PRO A 67 -11.54 -10.03 25.71
C PRO A 67 -10.03 -10.19 25.94
N LYS A 68 -9.42 -11.26 25.42
CA LYS A 68 -7.97 -11.54 25.57
C LYS A 68 -7.12 -10.94 24.46
N GLY A 69 -7.74 -10.33 23.46
CA GLY A 69 -7.08 -9.82 22.26
C GLY A 69 -8.00 -9.92 21.04
N SER A 70 -7.95 -8.89 20.20
CA SER A 70 -8.77 -8.79 18.99
C SER A 70 -7.92 -8.40 17.80
N THR A 71 -8.22 -8.96 16.63
CA THR A 71 -7.59 -8.57 15.35
C THR A 71 -8.43 -7.47 14.73
N LEU A 72 -7.92 -6.24 14.73
CA LEU A 72 -8.64 -5.07 14.19
C LEU A 72 -8.42 -4.86 12.70
N GLY A 73 -7.32 -5.36 12.15
CA GLY A 73 -7.01 -5.31 10.73
C GLY A 73 -6.07 -6.46 10.35
N MET A 74 -6.04 -6.81 9.06
CA MET A 74 -5.15 -7.84 8.54
C MET A 74 -4.97 -7.73 7.02
N LEU A 75 -3.76 -8.04 6.56
CA LEU A 75 -3.50 -8.38 5.16
C LEU A 75 -3.75 -9.88 4.92
N THR A 76 -4.67 -10.22 4.02
CA THR A 76 -4.92 -11.63 3.64
C THR A 76 -4.23 -11.97 2.33
N ARG A 77 -3.87 -13.25 2.18
CA ARG A 77 -3.02 -13.73 1.10
C ARG A 77 -3.67 -14.88 0.35
N ASP A 78 -3.35 -14.95 -0.94
CA ASP A 78 -3.77 -16.04 -1.81
C ASP A 78 -2.95 -17.32 -1.53
N LYS A 79 -3.28 -18.39 -2.25
CA LYS A 79 -2.56 -19.67 -2.21
C LYS A 79 -1.07 -19.58 -2.60
N ASN A 80 -0.64 -18.49 -3.24
CA ASN A 80 0.75 -18.22 -3.64
C ASN A 80 1.44 -17.24 -2.67
N ASN A 81 0.86 -17.00 -1.49
CA ASN A 81 1.35 -16.08 -0.46
C ASN A 81 1.41 -14.60 -0.90
N LYS A 82 0.70 -14.23 -1.97
CA LYS A 82 0.58 -12.83 -2.41
C LYS A 82 -0.55 -12.16 -1.65
N VAL A 83 -0.31 -10.96 -1.13
CA VAL A 83 -1.39 -10.14 -0.52
C VAL A 83 -2.43 -9.86 -1.59
N GLU A 84 -3.68 -10.18 -1.29
CA GLU A 84 -4.82 -9.93 -2.19
C GLU A 84 -5.92 -9.11 -1.53
N ASN A 85 -6.01 -9.05 -0.19
CA ASN A 85 -6.98 -8.16 0.46
C ASN A 85 -6.38 -7.43 1.67
N ILE A 86 -6.89 -6.21 1.89
CA ILE A 86 -6.77 -5.47 3.14
C ILE A 86 -8.13 -5.56 3.82
N VAL A 87 -8.20 -6.15 5.00
CA VAL A 87 -9.47 -6.29 5.73
C VAL A 87 -9.38 -5.60 7.08
N ILE A 88 -10.45 -4.89 7.43
CA ILE A 88 -10.59 -4.20 8.71
C ILE A 88 -11.79 -4.77 9.45
N ASN A 89 -11.64 -5.00 10.75
CA ASN A 89 -12.71 -5.54 11.57
C ASN A 89 -13.79 -4.48 11.75
N TRP A 90 -15.06 -4.85 11.55
CA TRP A 90 -16.20 -3.96 11.76
C TRP A 90 -16.19 -3.27 13.13
N ILE A 91 -15.63 -3.89 14.16
CA ILE A 91 -15.54 -3.30 15.50
C ILE A 91 -14.71 -2.00 15.51
N ALA A 92 -13.77 -1.83 14.58
CA ALA A 92 -13.01 -0.59 14.43
C ALA A 92 -13.90 0.60 14.01
N MET A 93 -15.10 0.34 13.48
CA MET A 93 -16.06 1.38 13.12
C MET A 93 -16.81 1.98 14.32
N LEU A 94 -16.67 1.43 15.52
CA LEU A 94 -17.33 1.98 16.71
C LEU A 94 -16.86 3.40 17.02
N ASP A 95 -15.63 3.75 16.61
CA ASP A 95 -15.09 5.10 16.69
C ASP A 95 -14.38 5.46 15.36
N PRO A 96 -14.76 6.58 14.70
CA PRO A 96 -14.13 7.00 13.45
C PRO A 96 -12.61 7.20 13.53
N GLN A 97 -12.08 7.59 14.68
CA GLN A 97 -10.65 7.77 14.89
C GLN A 97 -9.94 6.42 14.99
N ILE A 98 -10.55 5.42 15.65
CA ILE A 98 -10.02 4.05 15.66
C ILE A 98 -10.01 3.49 14.24
N LEU A 99 -11.10 3.67 13.48
CA LEU A 99 -11.16 3.24 12.08
C LEU A 99 -10.04 3.86 11.25
N MET A 100 -9.83 5.17 11.37
CA MET A 100 -8.76 5.88 10.67
C MET A 100 -7.39 5.30 10.99
N VAL A 101 -7.08 5.12 12.27
CA VAL A 101 -5.76 4.64 12.72
C VAL A 101 -5.50 3.21 12.25
N VAL A 102 -6.48 2.32 12.42
CA VAL A 102 -6.38 0.92 11.96
C VAL A 102 -6.25 0.85 10.44
N ALA A 103 -7.01 1.65 9.69
CA ALA A 103 -6.89 1.71 8.24
C ALA A 103 -5.50 2.15 7.80
N PHE A 104 -4.98 3.24 8.36
CA PHE A 104 -3.63 3.73 8.07
C PHE A 104 -2.55 2.72 8.44
N HIS A 105 -2.71 1.99 9.55
CA HIS A 105 -1.82 0.91 9.96
C HIS A 105 -1.73 -0.18 8.88
N GLU A 106 -2.87 -0.70 8.42
CA GLU A 106 -2.88 -1.75 7.40
C GLU A 106 -2.40 -1.24 6.03
N PHE A 107 -2.74 0.00 5.67
CA PHE A 107 -2.23 0.64 4.46
C PHE A 107 -0.70 0.78 4.51
N ALA A 108 -0.12 1.11 5.66
CA ALA A 108 1.33 1.18 5.83
C ALA A 108 1.99 -0.19 5.63
N HIS A 109 1.44 -1.26 6.20
CA HIS A 109 1.96 -2.62 5.97
C HIS A 109 2.03 -2.95 4.47
N TYR A 110 1.03 -2.57 3.70
CA TYR A 110 0.97 -2.90 2.28
C TYR A 110 1.74 -1.90 1.39
N PHE A 111 1.35 -0.63 1.41
CA PHE A 111 1.85 0.38 0.48
C PHE A 111 3.24 0.90 0.87
N LEU A 112 3.56 0.97 2.16
CA LEU A 112 4.86 1.43 2.65
C LEU A 112 5.86 0.27 2.88
N GLU A 113 5.39 -0.97 2.72
CA GLU A 113 6.18 -2.22 2.79
C GLU A 113 6.75 -2.55 4.17
N TYR A 114 6.07 -2.16 5.23
CA TYR A 114 6.40 -2.62 6.58
C TYR A 114 6.14 -4.14 6.69
N LYS A 115 7.21 -4.93 6.72
CA LYS A 115 7.16 -6.41 6.63
C LYS A 115 6.83 -7.12 7.93
N LYS A 116 7.02 -6.47 9.07
CA LYS A 116 6.99 -7.07 10.41
C LYS A 116 5.77 -6.54 11.16
N HIS A 117 4.88 -7.43 11.62
CA HIS A 117 4.01 -7.17 12.78
C HIS A 117 4.81 -7.40 14.07
N ILE A 118 6.07 -6.98 14.12
CA ILE A 118 6.92 -7.23 15.29
C ILE A 118 6.68 -6.09 16.26
N CYS A 119 6.31 -6.46 17.48
CA CYS A 119 5.94 -5.58 18.58
C CYS A 119 6.95 -4.46 18.94
N ASP A 120 8.14 -4.43 18.34
CA ASP A 120 9.06 -3.29 18.44
C ASP A 120 8.76 -2.19 17.40
N ASP A 121 8.28 -2.57 16.21
CA ASP A 121 7.79 -1.63 15.18
C ASP A 121 6.35 -1.17 15.50
N CYS A 122 5.55 -1.95 16.23
CA CYS A 122 4.17 -1.57 16.58
C CYS A 122 4.06 -0.42 17.60
N GLY A 123 5.14 -0.09 18.31
CA GLY A 123 5.25 1.18 19.05
C GLY A 123 5.28 2.40 18.11
N GLN A 124 5.71 2.21 16.86
CA GLN A 124 5.66 3.20 15.78
C GLN A 124 4.46 3.01 14.84
N ILE A 125 3.99 1.78 14.67
CA ILE A 125 2.84 1.44 13.81
C ILE A 125 1.63 1.14 14.70
N MET A 126 1.04 2.20 15.24
CA MET A 126 -0.41 2.45 15.36
C MET A 126 -1.41 1.35 15.80
N ALA A 127 -1.00 0.23 16.42
CA ALA A 127 -1.93 -0.88 16.72
C ALA A 127 -1.82 -1.52 18.10
N VAL A 128 -1.04 -0.97 19.04
CA VAL A 128 -1.09 -1.49 20.42
C VAL A 128 -2.23 -0.83 21.19
N ILE A 129 -3.28 -1.61 21.43
CA ILE A 129 -4.47 -1.25 22.20
C ILE A 129 -4.13 -1.17 23.70
N ASN A 130 -3.40 -0.14 24.11
CA ASN A 130 -3.46 0.38 25.48
C ASN A 130 -2.88 1.80 25.46
N THR A 131 -3.69 2.81 25.83
CA THR A 131 -3.40 4.26 25.85
C THR A 131 -2.96 4.93 24.53
N SER A 132 -2.42 4.18 23.57
CA SER A 132 -1.72 4.67 22.37
C SER A 132 -2.62 5.36 21.33
N TYR A 133 -3.90 4.97 21.16
CA TYR A 133 -4.76 5.57 20.11
C TYR A 133 -4.96 7.07 20.29
N PHE A 134 -5.29 7.52 21.50
CA PHE A 134 -5.51 8.94 21.77
C PHE A 134 -4.22 9.75 21.63
N ASP A 135 -3.08 9.16 22.03
CA ASP A 135 -1.76 9.79 21.84
C ASP A 135 -1.38 9.89 20.36
N ILE A 136 -1.65 8.84 19.57
CA ILE A 136 -1.48 8.83 18.12
C ILE A 136 -2.31 9.94 17.47
N ILE A 137 -3.58 10.06 17.86
CA ILE A 137 -4.47 11.07 17.28
C ILE A 137 -4.02 12.48 17.67
N LYS A 138 -3.62 12.68 18.93
CA LYS A 138 -3.16 13.98 19.42
C LYS A 138 -1.94 14.49 18.64
N ASP A 139 -1.08 13.59 18.18
CA ASP A 139 0.16 13.90 17.46
C ASP A 139 0.14 13.42 15.99
N TRP A 140 -1.06 13.30 15.42
CA TRP A 140 -1.29 12.61 14.14
C TRP A 140 -0.32 13.01 13.02
N ASP A 141 -0.14 14.30 12.79
CA ASP A 141 0.71 14.80 11.70
C ASP A 141 2.18 14.37 11.85
N ASN A 142 2.71 14.37 13.08
CA ASN A 142 4.07 13.92 13.35
C ASN A 142 4.19 12.39 13.24
N GLN A 143 3.16 11.66 13.68
CA GLN A 143 3.10 10.21 13.51
C GLN A 143 3.10 9.83 12.02
N ILE A 144 2.30 10.50 11.19
CA ILE A 144 2.28 10.30 9.73
C ILE A 144 3.62 10.66 9.10
N LYS A 145 4.19 11.80 9.45
CA LYS A 145 5.50 12.20 8.94
C LYS A 145 6.55 11.13 9.24
N THR A 146 6.59 10.63 10.47
CA THR A 146 7.51 9.58 10.90
C THR A 146 7.26 8.29 10.12
N LEU A 147 6.00 7.83 10.07
CA LEU A 147 5.57 6.63 9.33
C LEU A 147 6.02 6.64 7.87
N PHE A 148 5.91 7.77 7.17
CA PHE A 148 6.31 7.87 5.77
C PHE A 148 7.82 8.00 5.59
N LEU A 149 8.50 8.84 6.37
CA LEU A 149 9.95 9.03 6.28
C LEU A 149 10.73 7.77 6.66
N ASP A 150 10.21 6.98 7.60
CA ASP A 150 10.84 5.74 8.03
C ASP A 150 10.49 4.53 7.20
N SER A 151 9.52 4.66 6.28
CA SER A 151 9.06 3.54 5.48
C SER A 151 10.16 2.92 4.60
N PRO A 152 10.16 1.58 4.46
CA PRO A 152 11.01 0.91 3.48
C PRO A 152 10.82 1.43 2.05
N ALA A 153 9.58 1.73 1.66
CA ALA A 153 9.28 2.32 0.36
C ALA A 153 10.01 3.66 0.13
N TYR A 154 9.99 4.56 1.11
CA TYR A 154 10.69 5.85 1.03
C TYR A 154 12.21 5.69 1.07
N LYS A 155 12.73 4.83 1.96
CA LYS A 155 14.18 4.58 2.13
C LYS A 155 14.82 3.99 0.86
N LYS A 156 14.16 3.05 0.17
CA LYS A 156 14.61 2.49 -1.11
C LYS A 156 14.78 3.54 -2.21
N ARG A 157 13.93 4.56 -2.23
CA ARG A 157 14.03 5.64 -3.21
C ARG A 157 15.28 6.49 -2.99
N LYS A 158 15.61 6.81 -1.73
CA LYS A 158 16.81 7.58 -1.39
C LYS A 158 18.09 6.86 -1.83
N THR A 159 18.14 5.53 -1.73
CA THR A 159 19.29 4.77 -2.22
C THR A 159 19.37 4.77 -3.75
N VAL A 160 18.26 4.60 -4.47
CA VAL A 160 18.23 4.63 -5.95
C VAL A 160 18.57 6.02 -6.50
N ALA A 161 18.08 7.10 -5.89
CA ALA A 161 18.43 8.46 -6.30
C ALA A 161 19.91 8.81 -6.07
N TYR A 162 20.59 8.12 -5.15
CA TYR A 162 22.02 8.29 -4.90
C TYR A 162 22.90 7.40 -5.79
N VAL A 163 22.34 6.39 -6.46
CA VAL A 163 23.03 5.65 -7.54
C VAL A 163 22.95 6.49 -8.81
N ASN A 164 23.84 7.47 -8.88
CA ASN A 164 24.08 8.28 -10.07
C ASN A 164 24.40 7.36 -11.28
N PRO A 165 23.72 7.50 -12.44
CA PRO A 165 24.02 6.69 -13.64
C PRO A 165 25.42 6.97 -14.24
N TYR A 166 26.19 7.89 -13.67
CA TYR A 166 27.54 8.26 -14.10
C TYR A 166 28.66 7.39 -13.50
N ASN A 167 28.47 6.08 -13.33
CA ASN A 167 29.59 5.21 -12.97
C ASN A 167 29.60 3.84 -13.67
N SER A 168 29.21 3.81 -14.95
CA SER A 168 29.46 2.67 -15.84
C SER A 168 30.37 3.04 -17.02
N LYS A 169 31.51 3.69 -16.76
CA LYS A 169 32.62 3.71 -17.72
C LYS A 169 33.96 3.71 -16.99
N ASN A 170 34.55 2.53 -16.91
CA ASN A 170 35.91 2.22 -17.38
C ASN A 170 36.48 1.06 -16.57
N ASN A 171 36.34 -0.15 -17.11
CA ASN A 171 37.33 -1.22 -16.92
C ASN A 171 37.39 -2.01 -18.23
N LEU A 172 38.04 -1.41 -19.21
CA LEU A 172 38.63 -2.10 -20.36
C LEU A 172 40.08 -1.63 -20.44
N SER A 173 40.95 -2.34 -19.73
CA SER A 173 42.36 -2.48 -20.06
C SER A 173 43.00 -3.49 -19.11
N ASN A 174 43.14 -4.73 -19.59
CA ASN A 174 44.39 -5.48 -19.60
C ASN A 174 44.33 -6.46 -20.76
#